data_AF-A0A1S2N1U1-F1
#
_entry.id   AF-A0A1S2N1U1-F1
#
_cell.length_a   1.000
_cell.length_b   1.000
_cell.length_c   1.000
_cell.angle_alpha   90.00
_cell.angle_beta   90.00
_cell.angle_gamma   90.00
#
_symmetry.space_group_name_H-M   'P 1'
#
loop_
_entity.id
_entity.type
_entity.pdbx_description
1 polymer ?
#
loop_
_entity_poly.entity_id
_entity_poly.type
_entity_poly.pdbx_seq_one_letter_code
_entity_poly.pdbx_strand_id
1 'polypeptide(L)'
;MTSTPPAPDDAAQRPATTPVDGVPAAAGASASAPGPLRRLHLWFPLLLLAVILLCSVASLMVGGRTNTLGQAWERIPDALAYAGDPQRLPASRSGDELVVVTGLLRLPRTVLALLVGAALGAAGTVIQGHTRNPLTDPGILGINAGAAAAVVLSLMFGWTDSPTGYVWPALIGCALVTAAVFALSSTGGHGREPAEHRAGRSRPVRDPHGRGQRPRALRR
;
A
#
# COMPACT_ATOMS: atom_id res chain seq x y z
N MET A 1 4.00 51.47 -76.77
CA MET A 1 3.13 50.43 -77.38
C MET A 1 3.91 49.14 -77.38
N THR A 2 3.25 48.03 -77.02
CA THR A 2 3.76 46.62 -76.97
C THR A 2 4.82 46.38 -75.87
N SER A 3 4.81 45.33 -75.05
CA SER A 3 3.93 44.18 -74.80
C SER A 3 4.48 43.45 -73.56
N THR A 4 3.61 42.82 -72.76
CA THR A 4 3.89 41.87 -71.66
C THR A 4 4.90 40.78 -72.06
N PRO A 5 5.66 40.14 -71.13
CA PRO A 5 5.10 39.09 -70.25
C PRO A 5 5.63 39.09 -68.78
N PRO A 6 4.89 38.49 -67.82
CA PRO A 6 5.38 38.21 -66.47
C PRO A 6 6.40 37.05 -66.46
N ALA A 7 7.39 37.15 -65.57
CA ALA A 7 8.42 36.13 -65.37
C ALA A 7 7.85 34.82 -64.78
N PRO A 8 8.46 33.67 -65.12
CA PRO A 8 7.84 32.34 -65.06
C PRO A 8 7.70 31.76 -63.65
N ASP A 9 6.66 30.93 -63.52
CA ASP A 9 6.43 29.95 -62.45
C ASP A 9 7.73 29.24 -62.03
N ASP A 10 8.21 29.54 -60.83
CA ASP A 10 9.07 28.63 -60.06
C ASP A 10 8.19 27.54 -59.43
N ALA A 11 7.53 26.77 -60.32
CA ALA A 11 6.81 25.55 -60.02
C ALA A 11 7.74 24.36 -59.73
N ALA A 12 9.00 24.59 -59.36
CA ALA A 12 10.03 23.56 -59.41
C ALA A 12 10.87 23.42 -58.14
N GLN A 13 10.37 23.73 -56.93
CA GLN A 13 11.01 23.21 -55.71
C GLN A 13 10.08 23.16 -54.48
N ARG A 14 9.01 22.38 -54.57
CA ARG A 14 8.30 21.89 -53.37
C ARG A 14 8.94 20.57 -52.93
N PRO A 15 9.46 20.43 -51.70
CA PRO A 15 9.92 19.15 -51.19
C PRO A 15 8.74 18.17 -51.13
N ALA A 16 8.99 16.96 -51.62
CA ALA A 16 8.03 15.88 -51.80
C ALA A 16 7.19 15.63 -50.55
N THR A 17 5.87 15.78 -50.68
CA THR A 17 4.91 15.16 -49.75
C THR A 17 5.02 13.66 -49.96
N THR A 18 5.70 12.97 -49.05
CA THR A 18 5.54 11.52 -48.92
C THR A 18 4.06 11.23 -48.71
N PRO A 19 3.42 10.41 -49.54
CA PRO A 19 2.10 9.87 -49.23
C PRO A 19 2.28 9.06 -47.94
N VAL A 20 1.57 9.42 -46.87
CA VAL A 20 1.36 8.50 -45.76
C VAL A 20 0.33 7.48 -46.26
N ASP A 21 0.81 6.58 -47.11
CA ASP A 21 0.09 5.40 -47.54
C ASP A 21 -0.08 4.49 -46.33
N GLY A 22 -1.33 4.06 -46.13
CA GLY A 22 -1.66 2.95 -45.24
C GLY A 22 -1.82 3.34 -43.78
N VAL A 23 -2.98 3.91 -43.44
CA VAL A 23 -3.65 3.43 -42.23
C VAL A 23 -4.25 2.07 -42.61
N PRO A 24 -3.64 0.92 -42.24
CA PRO A 24 -4.35 -0.33 -42.36
C PRO A 24 -5.58 -0.25 -41.46
N ALA A 25 -6.74 -0.21 -42.11
CA ALA A 25 -8.00 -0.56 -41.51
C ALA A 25 -7.89 -1.95 -40.86
N ALA A 26 -8.41 -2.06 -39.63
CA ALA A 26 -8.81 -3.32 -39.02
C ALA A 26 -7.75 -4.44 -38.95
N ALA A 27 -6.71 -4.25 -38.13
CA ALA A 27 -6.07 -5.39 -37.46
C ALA A 27 -6.85 -5.66 -36.17
N GLY A 28 -7.50 -6.83 -36.12
CA GLY A 28 -8.47 -7.21 -35.11
C GLY A 28 -8.06 -6.84 -33.69
N ALA A 29 -9.03 -6.34 -32.93
CA ALA A 29 -9.02 -6.43 -31.49
C ALA A 29 -9.00 -7.93 -31.13
N SER A 30 -7.81 -8.52 -31.17
CA SER A 30 -7.50 -9.77 -30.50
C SER A 30 -7.85 -9.52 -29.04
N ALA A 31 -9.05 -9.93 -28.64
CA ALA A 31 -9.43 -10.02 -27.26
C ALA A 31 -8.32 -10.82 -26.58
N SER A 32 -7.45 -10.12 -25.86
CA SER A 32 -6.34 -10.71 -25.15
C SER A 32 -6.93 -11.71 -24.19
N ALA A 33 -6.76 -13.00 -24.52
CA ALA A 33 -7.14 -14.09 -23.63
C ALA A 33 -6.53 -13.78 -22.26
N PRO A 34 -7.30 -13.86 -21.16
CA PRO A 34 -6.79 -13.49 -19.85
C PRO A 34 -5.54 -14.33 -19.55
N GLY A 35 -4.38 -13.66 -19.48
CA GLY A 35 -3.09 -14.34 -19.34
C GLY A 35 -3.03 -15.24 -18.10
N PRO A 36 -2.14 -16.24 -18.07
CA PRO A 36 -2.01 -17.21 -16.98
C PRO A 36 -1.76 -16.55 -15.61
N LEU A 37 -1.21 -15.34 -15.61
CA LEU A 37 -0.97 -14.51 -14.42
C LEU A 37 -2.27 -14.03 -13.74
N ARG A 38 -3.37 -13.84 -14.48
CA ARG A 38 -4.68 -13.46 -13.91
C ARG A 38 -5.32 -14.64 -13.19
N ARG A 39 -5.09 -15.87 -13.68
CA ARG A 39 -5.50 -17.10 -12.98
C ARG A 39 -4.75 -17.22 -11.66
N LEU A 40 -3.44 -17.00 -11.65
CA LEU A 40 -2.59 -17.08 -10.45
C LEU A 40 -3.03 -16.13 -9.32
N HIS A 41 -3.42 -14.89 -9.63
CA HIS A 41 -3.94 -13.94 -8.63
C HIS A 41 -5.28 -14.37 -7.99
N LEU A 42 -6.10 -15.17 -8.68
CA LEU A 42 -7.37 -15.69 -8.14
C LEU A 42 -7.16 -16.83 -7.12
N TRP A 43 -6.07 -17.59 -7.25
CA TRP A 43 -5.74 -18.68 -6.32
C TRP A 43 -4.99 -18.18 -5.07
N PHE A 44 -4.32 -17.03 -5.16
CA PHE A 44 -3.61 -16.44 -4.04
C PHE A 44 -4.47 -16.23 -2.77
N PRO A 45 -5.67 -15.62 -2.81
CA PRO A 45 -6.51 -15.47 -1.62
C PRO A 45 -7.02 -16.81 -1.08
N LEU A 46 -7.29 -17.79 -1.97
CA LEU A 46 -7.74 -19.11 -1.58
C LEU A 46 -6.64 -19.90 -0.88
N LEU A 47 -5.41 -19.82 -1.40
CA LEU A 47 -4.21 -20.38 -0.78
C LEU A 47 -3.95 -19.72 0.57
N LEU A 48 -4.04 -18.39 0.65
CA LEU A 48 -3.88 -17.64 1.91
C LEU A 48 -4.91 -18.08 2.95
N LEU A 49 -6.18 -18.20 2.57
CA LEU A 49 -7.24 -18.69 3.45
C LEU A 49 -6.98 -20.12 3.93
N ALA A 50 -6.53 -21.00 3.04
CA ALA A 50 -6.18 -22.38 3.38
C ALA A 50 -4.99 -22.44 4.36
N VAL A 51 -3.97 -21.60 4.16
CA VAL A 51 -2.83 -21.48 5.07
C VAL A 51 -3.27 -20.93 6.43
N ILE A 52 -4.12 -19.90 6.47
CA ILE A 52 -4.67 -19.35 7.72
C ILE A 52 -5.46 -20.42 8.48
N LEU A 53 -6.29 -21.19 7.78
CA LEU A 53 -7.05 -22.29 8.38
C LEU A 53 -6.11 -23.35 8.95
N LEU A 54 -5.11 -23.77 8.17
CA LEU A 54 -4.10 -24.75 8.60
C LEU A 54 -3.32 -24.25 9.83
N CYS A 55 -2.87 -23.00 9.84
CA CYS A 55 -2.18 -22.38 10.97
C CYS A 55 -3.09 -22.25 12.19
N SER A 56 -4.39 -21.98 12.01
CA SER A 56 -5.37 -21.92 13.10
C SER A 56 -5.55 -23.29 13.75
N VAL A 57 -5.68 -24.35 12.94
CA VAL A 57 -5.73 -25.73 13.43
C VAL A 57 -4.42 -26.10 14.13
N ALA A 58 -3.27 -25.79 13.52
CA ALA A 58 -1.96 -26.05 14.12
C ALA A 58 -1.79 -25.31 15.46
N SER A 59 -2.27 -24.07 15.58
CA SER A 59 -2.20 -23.30 16.82
C SER A 59 -3.09 -23.87 17.94
N LEU A 60 -4.19 -24.57 17.61
CA LEU A 60 -5.01 -25.28 18.60
C LEU A 60 -4.34 -26.60 19.02
N MET A 61 -3.62 -27.23 18.09
CA MET A 61 -2.91 -28.49 18.29
C MET A 61 -1.63 -28.33 19.12
N VAL A 62 -0.87 -27.27 18.89
CA VAL A 62 0.43 -27.02 19.51
C VAL A 62 0.24 -26.36 20.88
N GLY A 63 0.59 -27.08 21.94
CA GLY A 63 0.67 -26.56 23.30
C GLY A 63 1.51 -27.48 24.18
N GLY A 64 1.84 -27.02 25.39
CA GLY A 64 2.80 -27.71 26.28
C GLY A 64 2.44 -29.14 26.74
N ARG A 65 1.31 -29.71 26.27
CA ARG A 65 0.93 -31.11 26.47
C ARG A 65 0.49 -31.72 25.14
N THR A 66 0.82 -33.00 24.95
CA THR A 66 0.45 -33.79 23.78
C THR A 66 -1.05 -34.07 23.81
N ASN A 67 -1.78 -33.50 22.85
CA ASN A 67 -3.22 -33.67 22.71
C ASN A 67 -3.45 -34.55 21.48
N THR A 68 -4.19 -35.65 21.62
CA THR A 68 -4.59 -36.44 20.44
C THR A 68 -5.67 -35.70 19.66
N LEU A 69 -5.68 -35.85 18.33
CA LEU A 69 -6.58 -35.13 17.41
C LEU A 69 -8.06 -35.25 17.81
N GLY A 70 -8.49 -36.44 18.23
CA GLY A 70 -9.86 -36.68 18.70
C GLY A 70 -10.21 -35.92 19.98
N GLN A 71 -9.29 -35.86 20.94
CA GLN A 71 -9.50 -35.18 22.22
C GLN A 71 -9.58 -33.65 22.09
N ALA A 72 -8.91 -33.07 21.10
CA ALA A 72 -9.02 -31.64 20.82
C ALA A 72 -10.38 -31.31 20.17
N TRP A 73 -10.83 -32.14 19.22
CA TRP A 73 -12.10 -31.95 18.52
C TRP A 73 -13.30 -31.97 19.47
N GLU A 74 -13.33 -32.94 20.39
CA GLU A 74 -14.41 -33.07 21.37
C GLU A 74 -14.45 -31.95 22.42
N ARG A 75 -13.34 -31.23 22.62
CA ARG A 75 -13.22 -30.18 23.66
C ARG A 75 -13.42 -28.77 23.13
N ILE A 76 -13.43 -28.55 21.81
CA ILE A 76 -13.72 -27.23 21.21
C ILE A 76 -15.08 -26.67 21.63
N PRO A 77 -16.19 -27.44 21.66
CA PRO A 77 -17.49 -26.93 22.08
C PRO A 77 -17.48 -26.47 23.55
N ASP A 78 -16.84 -27.25 24.43
CA ASP A 78 -16.71 -26.94 25.85
C ASP A 78 -15.79 -25.74 26.08
N ALA A 79 -14.70 -25.61 25.31
CA ALA A 79 -13.80 -24.47 25.35
C ALA A 79 -14.47 -23.18 24.88
N LEU A 80 -15.32 -23.25 23.86
CA LEU A 80 -16.12 -22.11 23.37
C LEU A 80 -17.22 -21.73 24.38
N ALA A 81 -17.87 -22.73 25.00
CA ALA A 81 -18.84 -22.51 26.07
C ALA A 81 -18.19 -21.88 27.31
N TYR A 82 -17.00 -22.34 27.71
CA TYR A 82 -16.20 -21.76 28.79
C TYR A 82 -15.81 -20.30 28.50
N ALA A 83 -15.38 -20.02 27.26
CA ALA A 83 -14.98 -18.68 26.85
C ALA A 83 -16.15 -17.67 26.88
N GLY A 84 -17.38 -18.14 26.62
CA GLY A 84 -18.58 -17.31 26.71
C GLY A 84 -19.17 -17.21 28.12
N ASP A 85 -19.05 -18.26 28.92
CA ASP A 85 -19.55 -18.32 30.29
C ASP A 85 -18.70 -19.28 31.15
N PRO A 86 -17.79 -18.76 31.98
CA PRO A 86 -16.91 -19.57 32.82
C PRO A 86 -17.65 -20.47 33.82
N GLN A 87 -18.91 -20.18 34.15
CA GLN A 87 -19.71 -20.96 35.11
C GLN A 87 -20.48 -22.11 34.46
N ARG A 88 -20.56 -22.18 33.12
CA ARG A 88 -21.33 -23.20 32.40
C ARG A 88 -20.69 -24.59 32.34
N LEU A 89 -19.48 -24.77 32.87
CA LEU A 89 -18.82 -26.07 32.78
C LEU A 89 -19.46 -27.10 33.72
N PRO A 90 -19.86 -28.28 33.21
CA PRO A 90 -20.36 -29.35 34.06
C PRO A 90 -19.28 -29.77 35.05
N ALA A 91 -19.65 -29.96 36.32
CA ALA A 91 -18.75 -30.28 37.44
C ALA A 91 -17.81 -31.48 37.15
N SER A 92 -18.25 -32.40 36.28
CA SER A 92 -17.48 -33.55 35.80
C SER A 92 -16.23 -33.19 34.98
N ARG A 93 -16.15 -31.98 34.41
CA ARG A 93 -15.04 -31.49 33.58
C ARG A 93 -14.32 -30.27 34.15
N SER A 94 -14.79 -29.69 35.26
CA SER A 94 -14.20 -28.51 35.90
C SER A 94 -12.75 -28.71 36.41
N GLY A 95 -12.27 -29.96 36.49
CA GLY A 95 -10.89 -30.30 36.85
C GLY A 95 -9.98 -30.70 35.67
N ASP A 96 -10.49 -30.72 34.43
CA ASP A 96 -9.67 -31.05 33.25
C ASP A 96 -8.85 -29.82 32.83
N GLU A 97 -7.61 -29.75 33.32
CA GLU A 97 -6.66 -28.66 33.04
C GLU A 97 -6.49 -28.40 31.53
N LEU A 98 -6.66 -29.41 30.68
CA LEU A 98 -6.63 -29.26 29.22
C LEU A 98 -7.80 -28.44 28.67
N VAL A 99 -9.01 -28.56 29.22
CA VAL A 99 -10.18 -27.76 28.82
C VAL A 99 -9.98 -26.32 29.25
N VAL A 100 -9.46 -26.11 30.46
CA VAL A 100 -9.15 -24.79 31.02
C VAL A 100 -8.08 -24.09 30.17
N VAL A 101 -6.96 -24.76 29.84
CA VAL A 101 -5.89 -24.16 29.03
C VAL A 101 -6.34 -23.90 27.59
N THR A 102 -7.11 -24.81 26.99
CA THR A 102 -7.59 -24.65 25.60
C THR A 102 -8.62 -23.53 25.51
N GLY A 103 -9.54 -23.44 26.46
CA GLY A 103 -10.55 -22.38 26.55
C GLY A 103 -10.01 -21.01 26.97
N LEU A 104 -9.09 -20.93 27.94
CA LEU A 104 -8.59 -19.66 28.47
C LEU A 104 -7.41 -19.06 27.71
N LEU A 105 -6.53 -19.87 27.11
CA LEU A 105 -5.29 -19.36 26.54
C LEU A 105 -5.18 -19.57 25.03
N ARG A 106 -5.66 -20.70 24.50
CA ARG A 106 -5.44 -21.05 23.08
C ARG A 106 -6.48 -20.42 22.16
N LEU A 107 -7.76 -20.64 22.45
CA LEU A 107 -8.88 -20.15 21.66
C LEU A 107 -8.94 -18.61 21.60
N PRO A 108 -8.85 -17.86 22.71
CA PRO A 108 -8.85 -16.40 22.64
C PRO A 108 -7.62 -15.86 21.91
N ARG A 109 -6.45 -16.50 22.02
CA ARG A 109 -5.24 -16.10 21.30
C ARG A 109 -5.34 -16.30 19.80
N THR A 110 -5.92 -17.41 19.32
CA THR A 110 -6.10 -17.64 17.88
C THR A 110 -7.11 -16.66 17.30
N VAL A 111 -8.23 -16.43 17.99
CA VAL A 111 -9.23 -15.43 17.58
C VAL A 111 -8.61 -14.03 17.52
N LEU A 112 -7.87 -13.64 18.56
CA LEU A 112 -7.20 -12.34 18.59
C LEU A 112 -6.16 -12.21 17.47
N ALA A 113 -5.37 -13.25 17.20
CA ALA A 113 -4.39 -13.24 16.10
C ALA A 113 -5.06 -13.07 14.73
N LEU A 114 -6.19 -13.72 14.49
CA LEU A 114 -6.97 -13.58 13.26
C LEU A 114 -7.54 -12.16 13.11
N LEU A 115 -8.14 -11.63 14.18
CA LEU A 115 -8.72 -10.27 14.18
C LEU A 115 -7.64 -9.20 13.98
N VAL A 116 -6.52 -9.29 14.70
CA VAL A 116 -5.39 -8.36 14.57
C VAL A 116 -4.76 -8.46 13.18
N GLY A 117 -4.56 -9.68 12.67
CA GLY A 117 -4.04 -9.90 11.32
C GLY A 117 -4.95 -9.31 10.23
N ALA A 118 -6.26 -9.52 10.35
CA ALA A 118 -7.24 -8.93 9.42
C ALA A 118 -7.26 -7.40 9.49
N ALA A 119 -7.20 -6.83 10.70
CA ALA A 119 -7.15 -5.37 10.89
C ALA A 119 -5.87 -4.75 10.31
N LEU A 120 -4.70 -5.36 10.55
CA LEU A 120 -3.42 -4.91 10.00
C LEU A 120 -3.38 -5.04 8.47
N GLY A 121 -3.88 -6.14 7.92
CA GLY A 121 -4.01 -6.34 6.48
C GLY A 121 -4.91 -5.26 5.84
N ALA A 122 -6.08 -5.01 6.42
CA ALA A 122 -6.99 -3.96 5.97
C ALA A 122 -6.33 -2.57 6.03
N ALA A 123 -5.72 -2.21 7.17
CA ALA A 123 -5.01 -0.94 7.33
C ALA A 123 -3.90 -0.75 6.29
N GLY A 124 -3.09 -1.79 6.05
CA GLY A 124 -2.05 -1.80 5.03
C GLY A 124 -2.60 -1.56 3.63
N THR A 125 -3.66 -2.27 3.23
CA THR A 125 -4.27 -2.08 1.90
C THR A 125 -4.84 -0.67 1.69
N VAL A 126 -5.46 -0.08 2.72
CA VAL A 126 -6.02 1.28 2.67
C VAL A 126 -4.90 2.31 2.50
N ILE A 127 -3.84 2.21 3.30
CA ILE A 127 -2.71 3.16 3.24
C ILE A 127 -1.93 3.01 1.94
N GLN A 128 -1.65 1.78 1.48
CA GLN A 128 -1.00 1.54 0.20
C GLN A 128 -1.83 2.05 -0.98
N GLY A 129 -3.16 1.91 -0.92
CA GLY A 129 -4.08 2.45 -1.92
C GLY A 129 -4.11 3.99 -1.94
N HIS A 130 -4.02 4.62 -0.77
CA HIS A 130 -4.00 6.07 -0.64
C HIS A 130 -2.66 6.67 -1.12
N THR A 131 -1.53 6.09 -0.73
CA THR A 131 -0.19 6.58 -1.13
C THR A 131 0.20 6.16 -2.54
N ARG A 132 -0.52 5.21 -3.15
CA ARG A 132 -0.14 4.55 -4.41
C ARG A 132 1.29 4.01 -4.37
N ASN A 133 1.76 3.63 -3.18
CA ASN A 133 3.12 3.15 -2.95
C ASN A 133 3.08 1.83 -2.15
N PRO A 134 3.40 0.68 -2.80
CA PRO A 134 3.34 -0.64 -2.17
C PRO A 134 4.38 -0.84 -1.05
N LEU A 135 5.33 0.08 -0.88
CA LEU A 135 6.33 0.05 0.21
C LEU A 135 5.86 0.77 1.48
N THR A 136 4.66 1.33 1.50
CA THR A 136 4.16 2.06 2.67
C THR A 136 3.65 1.09 3.73
N ASP A 137 4.16 1.26 4.96
CA ASP A 137 3.72 0.51 6.14
C ASP A 137 2.91 1.43 7.08
N PRO A 138 1.70 1.02 7.53
CA PRO A 138 0.95 1.74 8.56
C PRO A 138 1.75 2.02 9.85
N GLY A 139 2.77 1.21 10.16
CA GLY A 139 3.63 1.40 11.34
C GLY A 139 4.46 2.69 11.34
N ILE A 140 4.69 3.32 10.18
CA ILE A 140 5.54 4.52 10.05
C ILE A 140 4.96 5.76 10.75
N LEU A 141 3.65 5.78 11.03
CA LEU A 141 3.00 6.89 11.75
C LEU A 141 3.35 6.96 13.26
N GLY A 142 4.18 6.05 13.77
CA GLY A 142 4.61 6.04 15.16
C GLY A 142 3.58 5.45 16.14
N ILE A 143 2.52 4.82 15.63
CA ILE A 143 1.42 4.21 16.41
C ILE A 143 1.96 3.20 17.43
N ASN A 144 2.86 2.30 17.01
CA ASN A 144 3.44 1.27 17.88
C ASN A 144 4.33 1.87 18.97
N ALA A 145 5.15 2.87 18.61
CA ALA A 145 6.04 3.54 19.55
C ALA A 145 5.23 4.34 20.60
N GLY A 146 4.17 5.04 20.17
CA GLY A 146 3.27 5.78 21.06
C GLY A 146 2.52 4.88 22.03
N ALA A 147 1.98 3.76 21.55
CA ALA A 147 1.34 2.76 22.42
C ALA A 147 2.33 2.20 23.46
N ALA A 148 3.51 1.75 23.02
CA ALA A 148 4.52 1.17 23.90
C ALA A 148 5.00 2.16 24.97
N ALA A 149 5.28 3.42 24.58
CA ALA A 149 5.70 4.46 25.51
C ALA A 149 4.64 4.72 26.59
N ALA A 150 3.36 4.83 26.21
CA ALA A 150 2.29 5.06 27.17
C ALA A 150 2.04 3.89 28.13
N VAL A 151 2.21 2.65 27.66
CA VAL A 151 2.17 1.46 28.53
C VAL A 151 3.33 1.48 29.53
N VAL A 152 4.54 1.79 29.09
CA VAL A 152 5.71 1.91 29.97
C VAL A 152 5.50 3.02 31.01
N LEU A 153 4.98 4.18 30.60
CA LEU A 153 4.62 5.24 31.56
C LEU A 153 3.58 4.75 32.56
N SER A 154 2.51 4.08 32.10
CA SER A 154 1.49 3.52 32.97
C SER A 154 2.05 2.52 33.98
N LEU A 155 3.05 1.73 33.59
CA LEU A 155 3.77 0.81 34.48
C LEU A 155 4.61 1.57 35.50
N MET A 156 5.33 2.60 35.08
CA MET A 156 6.19 3.39 35.97
C MET A 156 5.39 4.17 37.03
N PHE A 157 4.21 4.68 36.66
CA PHE A 157 3.35 5.46 37.56
C PHE A 157 2.31 4.62 38.31
N GLY A 158 2.22 3.31 38.06
CA GLY A 158 1.25 2.43 38.72
C GLY A 158 -0.21 2.78 38.43
N TRP A 159 -0.52 3.29 37.23
CA TRP A 159 -1.90 3.68 36.87
C TRP A 159 -2.84 2.50 36.63
N THR A 160 -2.29 1.28 36.54
CA THR A 160 -3.07 0.08 36.21
C THR A 160 -2.39 -1.15 36.78
N ASP A 161 -3.18 -1.96 37.51
CA ASP A 161 -2.75 -3.23 38.11
C ASP A 161 -3.27 -4.46 37.36
N SER A 162 -4.11 -4.26 36.32
CA SER A 162 -4.72 -5.33 35.53
C SER A 162 -4.16 -5.38 34.11
N PRO A 163 -3.88 -6.57 33.55
CA PRO A 163 -3.46 -6.74 32.16
C PRO A 163 -4.39 -6.04 31.16
N THR A 164 -5.70 -6.06 31.41
CA THR A 164 -6.71 -5.43 30.55
C THR A 164 -6.69 -3.91 30.65
N GLY A 165 -6.26 -3.34 31.79
CA GLY A 165 -6.23 -1.90 31.95
C GLY A 165 -5.16 -1.21 31.09
N TYR A 166 -4.08 -1.91 30.72
CA TYR A 166 -3.02 -1.35 29.87
C TYR A 166 -3.49 -1.04 28.44
N VAL A 167 -4.67 -1.52 28.04
CA VAL A 167 -5.29 -1.19 26.75
C VAL A 167 -5.57 0.31 26.65
N TRP A 168 -6.01 0.95 27.73
CA TRP A 168 -6.35 2.38 27.72
C TRP A 168 -5.13 3.30 27.54
N PRO A 169 -4.05 3.16 28.33
CA PRO A 169 -2.80 3.88 28.08
C PRO A 169 -2.27 3.65 26.68
N ALA A 170 -2.28 2.41 26.18
CA ALA A 170 -1.81 2.10 24.83
C ALA A 170 -2.58 2.87 23.76
N LEU A 171 -3.92 2.89 23.84
CA LEU A 171 -4.79 3.61 22.91
C LEU A 171 -4.58 5.12 22.96
N ILE A 172 -4.47 5.69 24.16
CA ILE A 172 -4.23 7.13 24.35
C ILE A 172 -2.86 7.50 23.76
N GLY A 173 -1.82 6.71 24.08
CA GLY A 173 -0.46 6.94 23.62
C GLY A 173 -0.34 6.93 22.09
N CYS A 174 -0.92 5.93 21.43
CA CYS A 174 -0.87 5.87 19.97
C CYS A 174 -1.69 7.00 19.32
N ALA A 175 -2.86 7.35 19.86
CA ALA A 175 -3.67 8.44 19.35
C ALA A 175 -2.95 9.79 19.44
N LEU A 176 -2.31 10.08 20.58
CA LEU A 176 -1.55 11.30 20.79
C LEU A 176 -0.37 11.41 19.83
N VAL A 177 0.44 10.35 19.70
CA VAL A 177 1.59 10.36 18.79
C VAL A 177 1.13 10.51 17.33
N THR A 178 0.10 9.79 16.92
CA THR A 178 -0.44 9.89 15.55
C THR A 178 -0.95 11.30 15.26
N ALA A 179 -1.68 11.92 16.21
CA ALA A 179 -2.16 13.28 16.08
C ALA A 179 -1.01 14.30 16.00
N ALA A 180 0.03 14.13 16.81
CA ALA A 180 1.22 14.99 16.79
C ALA A 180 1.97 14.90 15.46
N VAL A 181 2.18 13.69 14.94
CA VAL A 181 2.80 13.47 13.62
C VAL A 181 1.95 14.08 12.51
N PHE A 182 0.62 13.91 12.57
CA PHE A 182 -0.30 14.50 11.60
C PHE A 182 -0.25 16.03 11.63
N ALA A 183 -0.30 16.64 12.82
CA ALA A 183 -0.18 18.08 12.98
C ALA A 183 1.15 18.60 12.40
N LEU A 184 2.27 17.96 12.74
CA LEU A 184 3.60 18.36 12.25
C LEU A 184 3.74 18.21 10.73
N SER A 185 3.17 17.14 10.16
CA SER A 185 3.12 16.92 8.72
C SER A 185 2.28 17.98 8.01
N SER A 186 1.13 18.35 8.58
CA SER A 186 0.22 19.35 7.99
C SER A 186 0.83 20.77 7.94
N THR A 187 1.74 21.10 8.85
CA THR A 187 2.44 22.39 8.86
C THR A 187 3.56 22.52 7.83
N GLY A 188 4.10 21.42 7.30
CA GLY A 188 5.29 21.42 6.41
C GLY A 188 5.02 21.61 4.91
N GLY A 189 3.76 21.68 4.48
CA GLY A 189 3.35 21.66 3.07
C GLY A 189 3.44 22.99 2.29
N HIS A 190 3.71 24.12 2.95
CA HIS A 190 3.59 25.45 2.33
C HIS A 190 4.88 26.02 1.72
N GLY A 191 5.93 25.22 1.51
CA GLY A 191 7.29 25.74 1.25
C GLY A 191 8.10 25.14 0.12
N ARG A 192 7.50 24.39 -0.82
CA ARG A 192 8.25 23.83 -1.97
C ARG A 192 7.56 24.16 -3.28
N GLU A 193 7.37 25.45 -3.54
CA GLU A 193 7.36 25.92 -4.93
C GLU A 193 8.75 25.65 -5.50
N PRO A 194 8.89 24.79 -6.53
CA PRO A 194 10.17 24.57 -7.17
C PRO A 194 10.56 25.88 -7.87
N ALA A 195 11.42 26.66 -7.23
CA ALA A 195 12.00 27.89 -7.80
C ALA A 195 12.98 27.61 -8.96
N GLU A 196 12.87 26.47 -9.66
CA GLU A 196 13.88 26.05 -10.62
C GLU A 196 13.72 26.65 -12.02
N HIS A 197 12.51 26.87 -12.55
CA HIS A 197 12.38 26.99 -14.03
C HIS A 197 11.89 28.33 -14.59
N ARG A 198 12.15 29.46 -13.91
CA ARG A 198 11.86 30.80 -14.47
C ARG A 198 13.01 31.82 -14.41
N ALA A 199 14.26 31.37 -14.35
CA ALA A 199 15.44 32.24 -14.47
C ALA A 199 16.32 31.93 -15.69
N GLY A 200 15.71 31.46 -16.79
CA GLY A 200 16.42 31.10 -18.03
C GLY A 200 15.81 31.65 -19.32
N ARG A 201 14.73 32.45 -19.26
CA ARG A 201 14.30 33.24 -20.42
C ARG A 201 15.22 34.45 -20.54
N SER A 202 16.18 34.37 -21.46
CA SER A 202 16.61 35.41 -22.41
C SER A 202 18.07 35.18 -22.79
N ARG A 203 18.33 34.28 -23.74
CA ARG A 203 19.52 34.42 -24.58
C ARG A 203 19.07 35.06 -25.89
N PRO A 204 19.51 36.28 -26.22
CA PRO A 204 19.25 36.85 -27.53
C PRO A 204 20.02 36.04 -28.58
N VAL A 205 19.35 35.76 -29.70
CA VAL A 205 19.94 35.18 -30.90
C VAL A 205 21.11 36.06 -31.32
N ARG A 206 22.33 35.55 -31.16
CA ARG A 206 23.56 36.22 -31.61
C ARG A 206 23.86 35.71 -33.02
N ASP A 207 23.63 36.57 -33.99
CA ASP A 207 23.95 36.36 -35.40
C ASP A 207 25.47 36.12 -35.58
N PRO A 208 25.92 34.96 -36.11
CA PRO A 208 27.35 34.65 -36.21
C PRO A 208 28.00 35.09 -37.53
N HIS A 209 27.31 35.79 -38.44
CA HIS A 209 27.88 36.13 -39.74
C HIS A 209 28.00 37.63 -40.04
N GLY A 210 28.69 38.33 -39.14
CA GLY A 210 29.49 39.49 -39.50
C GLY A 210 30.77 39.08 -40.23
N ARG A 211 30.72 38.93 -41.57
CA ARG A 211 31.86 39.07 -42.49
C ARG A 211 31.26 39.65 -43.79
N GLY A 212 31.48 40.92 -44.13
CA GLY A 212 32.80 41.47 -44.42
C GLY A 212 33.28 40.92 -45.76
N GLN A 213 32.74 41.42 -46.88
CA GLN A 213 33.37 41.34 -48.20
C GLN A 213 32.75 42.35 -49.18
N ARG A 214 33.52 43.40 -49.48
CA ARG A 214 33.48 44.12 -50.77
C ARG A 214 33.99 43.14 -51.85
N PRO A 215 33.61 43.26 -53.14
CA PRO A 215 34.34 44.19 -54.00
C PRO A 215 33.52 44.87 -55.12
N ARG A 216 34.02 46.05 -55.48
CA ARG A 216 33.88 46.68 -56.80
C ARG A 216 34.16 45.67 -57.92
N ALA A 217 33.36 45.67 -58.99
CA ALA A 217 33.84 45.92 -60.36
C ALA A 217 32.82 45.53 -61.47
N LEU A 218 32.72 46.45 -62.44
CA LEU A 218 32.64 46.22 -63.89
C LEU A 218 31.32 45.82 -64.59
N ARG A 219 31.06 46.58 -65.68
CA ARG A 219 30.14 46.38 -66.83
C ARG A 219 28.70 46.84 -66.58
N ARG A 220 28.10 47.70 -67.40
CA ARG A 220 28.40 48.33 -68.69
C ARG A 220 27.64 49.64 -68.76
#